data_AF-A0A532D3F3-F1
#
_entry.id   AF-A0A532D3F3-F1
#
_cell.length_a   1.000
_cell.length_b   1.000
_cell.length_c   1.000
_cell.angle_alpha   90.00
_cell.angle_beta   90.00
_cell.angle_gamma   90.00
#
_symmetry.space_group_name_H-M   'P 1'
#
loop_
_entity.id
_entity.type
_entity.pdbx_description
1 polymer ?
#
loop_
_entity_poly.entity_id
_entity_poly.type
_entity_poly.pdbx_seq_one_letter_code
_entity_poly.pdbx_strand_id
1 'polypeptide(L)'
;MVSLGATPFAVAAPQQQNKMKVCNEQANKNGFGEGKGDERKEFMKDCLSAKSEKSGSGKGSQQNKMKTCNKEAGDKKLKGDERKQFMSDCLSA
;
A
#
# COMPACT_ATOMS: atom_id res chain seq x y z
N MET A 1 -33.94 -41.10 -15.34
CA MET A 1 -33.65 -40.82 -13.91
C MET A 1 -32.71 -39.64 -13.86
N VAL A 2 -33.02 -38.72 -12.94
CA VAL A 2 -32.58 -37.33 -12.84
C VAL A 2 -31.06 -37.18 -12.71
N SER A 3 -30.46 -36.23 -13.43
CA SER A 3 -29.58 -35.22 -12.83
C SER A 3 -29.22 -34.10 -13.82
N LEU A 4 -29.95 -33.00 -13.68
CA LEU A 4 -29.54 -31.67 -14.10
C LEU A 4 -28.30 -31.27 -13.28
N GLY A 5 -27.15 -31.13 -13.93
CA GLY A 5 -25.94 -30.54 -13.34
C GLY A 5 -25.82 -29.07 -13.72
N ALA A 6 -26.72 -28.22 -13.21
CA ALA A 6 -26.56 -26.78 -13.22
C ALA A 6 -26.34 -26.32 -11.77
N THR A 7 -25.10 -25.97 -11.43
CA THR A 7 -24.84 -24.94 -10.41
C THR A 7 -23.73 -24.03 -10.91
N PRO A 8 -24.00 -22.72 -11.03
CA PRO A 8 -22.97 -21.71 -11.20
C PRO A 8 -22.24 -21.56 -9.86
N PHE A 9 -21.00 -21.13 -9.88
CA PHE A 9 -20.42 -20.11 -8.99
C PHE A 9 -18.92 -20.20 -9.15
N ALA A 10 -18.39 -19.23 -9.91
CA ALA A 10 -17.00 -18.84 -9.83
C ALA A 10 -16.65 -18.67 -8.34
N VAL A 11 -15.85 -19.60 -7.80
CA VAL A 11 -15.11 -19.35 -6.56
C VAL A 11 -14.07 -18.30 -6.90
N ALA A 12 -14.50 -17.04 -6.80
CA ALA A 12 -13.59 -15.94 -6.60
C ALA A 12 -12.66 -16.36 -5.45
N ALA A 13 -11.37 -16.55 -5.77
CA ALA A 13 -10.31 -16.76 -4.80
C ALA A 13 -10.51 -15.81 -3.59
N PRO A 14 -10.09 -16.17 -2.37
CA PRO A 14 -10.19 -15.27 -1.23
C PRO A 14 -9.33 -14.02 -1.49
N GLN A 15 -9.90 -13.01 -2.14
CA GLN A 15 -9.22 -11.79 -2.60
C GLN A 15 -8.93 -10.82 -1.46
N GLN A 16 -9.13 -11.27 -0.22
CA GLN A 16 -8.68 -10.63 1.00
C GLN A 16 -7.70 -11.53 1.78
N GLN A 17 -7.00 -12.47 1.13
CA GLN A 17 -5.77 -13.00 1.70
C GLN A 17 -4.85 -11.80 1.95
N ASN A 18 -4.62 -11.52 3.23
CA ASN A 18 -3.94 -10.35 3.78
C ASN A 18 -2.85 -9.87 2.82
N LYS A 19 -3.04 -8.73 2.14
CA LYS A 19 -2.15 -8.29 1.02
C LYS A 19 -0.69 -8.29 1.46
N MET A 20 -0.45 -8.01 2.73
CA MET A 20 0.85 -8.09 3.37
C MET A 20 1.43 -9.52 3.38
N LYS A 21 0.63 -10.56 3.64
CA LYS A 21 1.08 -11.96 3.55
C LYS A 21 1.50 -12.32 2.11
N VAL A 22 0.68 -11.96 1.12
CA VAL A 22 1.00 -12.21 -0.29
C VAL A 22 2.27 -11.46 -0.72
N CYS A 23 2.38 -10.16 -0.39
CA CYS A 23 3.57 -9.38 -0.70
C CYS A 23 4.81 -9.87 0.07
N ASN A 24 4.65 -10.38 1.29
CA ASN A 24 5.75 -10.93 2.06
C ASN A 24 6.21 -12.28 1.47
N GLU A 25 5.30 -13.18 1.09
CA GLU A 25 5.63 -14.42 0.39
C GLU A 25 6.32 -14.14 -0.95
N GLN A 26 5.83 -13.15 -1.70
CA GLN A 26 6.42 -12.73 -2.97
C GLN A 26 7.81 -12.08 -2.76
N ALA A 27 8.00 -11.34 -1.67
CA ALA A 27 9.29 -10.77 -1.31
C ALA A 27 10.32 -11.89 -1.03
N ASN A 28 9.94 -12.90 -0.26
CA ASN A 28 10.80 -14.06 0.02
C ASN A 28 11.10 -14.87 -1.25
N LYS A 29 10.11 -15.07 -2.13
CA LYS A 29 10.29 -15.75 -3.44
C LYS A 29 11.24 -15.00 -4.36
N ASN A 30 11.25 -13.67 -4.29
CA ASN A 30 12.16 -12.82 -5.05
C ASN A 30 13.53 -12.64 -4.38
N GLY A 31 13.83 -13.42 -3.33
CA GLY A 31 15.13 -13.40 -2.67
C GLY A 31 15.39 -12.13 -1.84
N PHE A 32 14.33 -11.42 -1.43
CA PHE A 32 14.38 -10.29 -0.50
C PHE A 32 14.30 -10.73 0.98
N GLY A 33 14.92 -11.86 1.32
CA GLY A 33 14.96 -12.43 2.68
C GLY A 33 15.79 -11.60 3.68
N GLU A 34 15.97 -12.13 4.89
CA GLU A 34 16.68 -11.47 6.00
C GLU A 34 18.02 -10.83 5.54
N GLY A 35 18.16 -9.52 5.78
CA GLY A 35 19.32 -8.72 5.34
C GLY A 35 19.03 -7.71 4.21
N LYS A 36 17.92 -7.86 3.47
CA LYS A 36 17.52 -6.96 2.36
C LYS A 36 16.36 -6.02 2.74
N GLY A 37 16.46 -5.39 3.90
CA GLY A 37 15.38 -4.59 4.49
C GLY A 37 14.92 -3.42 3.60
N ASP A 38 15.86 -2.73 2.94
CA ASP A 38 15.56 -1.60 2.07
C ASP A 38 14.89 -2.03 0.76
N GLU A 39 15.43 -3.04 0.08
CA GLU A 39 14.84 -3.57 -1.17
C GLU A 39 13.48 -4.22 -0.91
N ARG A 40 13.33 -4.94 0.20
CA ARG A 40 12.05 -5.53 0.61
C ARG A 40 11.01 -4.46 0.92
N LYS A 41 11.41 -3.33 1.50
CA LYS A 41 10.52 -2.21 1.80
C LYS A 41 10.02 -1.54 0.52
N GLU A 42 10.90 -1.37 -0.47
CA GLU A 42 10.52 -0.87 -1.78
C GLU A 42 9.58 -1.84 -2.51
N PHE A 43 9.94 -3.12 -2.55
CA PHE A 43 9.12 -4.18 -3.12
C PHE A 43 7.76 -4.31 -2.41
N MET A 44 7.71 -4.22 -1.08
CA MET A 44 6.46 -4.31 -0.34
C MET A 44 5.58 -3.08 -0.55
N LYS A 45 6.17 -1.88 -0.68
CA LYS A 45 5.44 -0.67 -1.05
C LYS A 45 4.85 -0.81 -2.45
N ASP A 46 5.62 -1.31 -3.42
CA ASP A 46 5.16 -1.52 -4.79
C ASP A 46 4.05 -2.57 -4.86
N CYS A 47 4.28 -3.77 -4.29
CA CYS A 47 3.30 -4.86 -4.26
C CYS A 47 1.99 -4.47 -3.54
N LEU A 48 2.09 -3.77 -2.41
CA LEU A 48 0.91 -3.29 -1.68
C LEU A 48 0.18 -2.18 -2.45
N SER A 49 0.88 -1.37 -3.24
CA SER A 49 0.29 -0.31 -4.06
C SER A 49 -0.39 -0.90 -5.31
N ALA A 50 0.29 -1.80 -6.04
CA ALA A 50 -0.25 -2.47 -7.24
C ALA A 50 -1.50 -3.30 -6.95
N LYS A 51 -1.57 -3.97 -5.79
CA LYS A 51 -2.76 -4.73 -5.37
C LYS A 51 -3.82 -3.86 -4.65
N SER A 52 -3.53 -2.58 -4.41
CA SER A 52 -4.50 -1.61 -3.87
C SER A 52 -5.36 -0.92 -4.93
N GLU A 53 -5.01 -1.07 -6.22
CA GLU A 53 -5.81 -0.64 -7.36
C GLU A 53 -7.20 -1.31 -7.46
N LYS A 54 -7.45 -2.41 -6.73
CA LYS A 54 -8.75 -3.12 -6.69
C LYS A 54 -9.54 -2.93 -5.38
N SER A 55 -9.23 -1.90 -4.60
CA SER A 55 -10.04 -1.52 -3.43
C SER A 55 -10.06 0.00 -3.35
N GLY A 56 -11.03 0.58 -4.06
CA GLY A 56 -11.26 2.02 -4.03
C GLY A 56 -11.59 2.48 -2.62
N SER A 57 -10.83 3.45 -2.13
CA SER A 57 -11.23 4.40 -1.08
C SER A 57 -10.13 5.45 -0.92
N GLY A 58 -10.31 6.63 -1.54
CA GLY A 58 -9.83 7.95 -1.07
C GLY A 58 -8.35 8.21 -0.73
N LYS A 59 -7.45 7.22 -0.77
CA LYS A 59 -6.05 7.33 -0.29
C LYS A 59 -5.10 8.01 -1.28
N GLY A 60 -5.46 8.10 -2.56
CA GLY A 60 -4.65 8.80 -3.55
C GLY A 60 -4.48 10.28 -3.20
N SER A 61 -5.54 10.93 -2.71
CA SER A 61 -5.51 12.34 -2.33
C SER A 61 -4.63 12.58 -1.09
N GLN A 62 -4.85 11.84 0.00
CA GLN A 62 -4.09 12.03 1.24
C GLN A 62 -2.62 11.62 1.10
N GLN A 63 -2.32 10.55 0.35
CA GLN A 63 -0.94 10.13 0.11
C GLN A 63 -0.19 11.12 -0.80
N ASN A 64 -0.88 11.70 -1.79
CA ASN A 64 -0.29 12.73 -2.64
C ASN A 64 -0.06 14.03 -1.85
N LYS A 65 -1.05 14.44 -1.05
CA LYS A 65 -0.94 15.59 -0.14
C LYS A 65 0.21 15.44 0.85
N MET A 66 0.38 14.26 1.44
CA MET A 66 1.51 13.94 2.31
C MET A 66 2.86 14.13 1.61
N LYS A 67 2.99 13.70 0.35
CA LYS A 67 4.24 13.89 -0.42
C LYS A 67 4.53 15.37 -0.67
N THR A 68 3.53 16.13 -1.08
CA THR A 68 3.63 17.58 -1.29
C THR A 68 4.03 18.30 -0.01
N CYS A 69 3.33 18.07 1.10
CA CYS A 69 3.65 18.66 2.40
C CYS A 69 5.07 18.32 2.86
N ASN A 70 5.54 17.08 2.64
CA ASN A 70 6.90 16.69 3.01
C ASN A 70 7.97 17.36 2.15
N LYS A 71 7.70 17.54 0.86
CA LYS A 71 8.59 18.26 -0.05
C LYS A 71 8.72 19.73 0.37
N GLU A 72 7.59 20.39 0.59
CA GLU A 72 7.57 21.80 1.01
C GLU A 72 8.23 22.01 2.38
N ALA A 73 8.03 21.09 3.33
CA ALA A 73 8.73 21.13 4.61
C ALA A 73 10.25 21.03 4.44
N GLY A 74 10.71 20.18 3.51
CA GLY A 74 12.13 20.03 3.17
C GLY A 74 12.72 21.26 2.45
N ASP A 75 11.98 21.83 1.51
CA ASP A 75 12.35 23.07 0.79
C ASP A 75 12.45 24.25 1.75
N LYS A 76 11.55 24.33 2.74
CA LYS A 76 11.58 25.29 3.85
C LYS A 76 12.59 24.94 4.95
N LYS A 77 13.31 23.82 4.81
CA LYS A 77 14.28 23.28 5.79
C LYS A 77 13.71 23.15 7.22
N LEU A 78 12.41 22.90 7.34
CA LEU A 78 11.75 22.73 8.63
C LEU A 78 12.21 21.44 9.30
N LYS A 79 12.52 21.52 10.59
CA LYS A 79 12.98 20.38 11.41
C LYS A 79 12.27 20.39 12.76
N GLY A 80 12.35 19.28 13.48
CA GLY A 80 11.78 19.18 14.83
C GLY A 80 10.29 19.52 14.86
N ASP A 81 9.90 20.35 15.82
CA ASP A 81 8.51 20.76 16.03
C ASP A 81 7.95 21.64 14.92
N GLU A 82 8.77 22.47 14.27
CA GLU A 82 8.35 23.33 13.16
C GLU A 82 7.84 22.50 11.96
N ARG A 83 8.52 21.38 11.67
CA ARG A 83 8.06 20.45 10.63
C ARG A 83 6.76 19.76 11.00
N LYS A 84 6.58 19.39 12.28
CA LYS A 84 5.37 18.71 12.74
C LYS A 84 4.15 19.62 12.67
N GLN A 85 4.27 20.86 13.12
CA GLN A 85 3.19 21.85 13.02
C GLN A 85 2.84 22.10 11.56
N PHE A 86 3.83 22.42 10.72
CA PHE A 86 3.62 22.62 9.28
C PHE A 86 2.95 21.42 8.61
N MET A 87 3.38 20.19 8.95
CA MET A 87 2.80 18.99 8.36
C MET A 87 1.37 18.74 8.86
N SER A 88 1.05 19.09 10.11
CA SER A 88 -0.32 19.03 10.65
C SER A 88 -1.23 20.02 9.94
N ASP A 89 -0.81 21.28 9.83
CA ASP A 89 -1.58 22.32 9.13
C ASP A 89 -1.76 21.97 7.64
N CYS A 90 -0.68 21.59 6.96
CA CYS A 90 -0.70 21.22 5.56
C CYS A 90 -1.61 20.01 5.29
N LEU A 91 -1.61 19.01 6.17
CA LEU A 91 -2.46 17.82 6.02
C LEU A 91 -3.91 18.05 6.42
N SER A 92 -4.20 19.04 7.27
CA SER A 92 -5.55 19.35 7.75
C SER A 92 -6.38 20.21 6.79
N ALA A 93 -5.73 20.83 5.79
CA ALA A 93 -6.38 21.65 4.76
C ALA A 93 -7.36 20.91 3.80
#